data_AF-A0A8B6G9G4-F1
#
_entry.id   AF-A0A8B6G9G4-F1
#
_cell.length_a   1.000
_cell.length_b   1.000
_cell.length_c   1.000
_cell.angle_alpha   90.00
_cell.angle_beta   90.00
_cell.angle_gamma   90.00
#
_symmetry.space_group_name_H-M   'P 1'
#
loop_
_entity.id
_entity.type
_entity.pdbx_description
1 polymer ?
#
loop_
_entity_poly.entity_id
_entity_poly.type
_entity_poly.pdbx_seq_one_letter_code
_entity_poly.pdbx_strand_id
1 'polypeptide(L)'
;MAGALQKAGTYHPFVIPVSASRFLTCTACEDSSIHIFSNTGRKLLPSLMLNSPVSRLTSCRQYLMAITQKGNLFVWNVQKSKAVIRNESLMTVMSGDDHIVRAFVTADGAPTVSISTHKSFTYSPDLGCWILLYDKQDVIHHSSDHHSCTPPVLVDKPGPLASLASSSNRLGMQGGRIFSVDQSLQQVTTINHLESQMAASLSLQSGSEYKFWLQTYVRYLAKEGLETKIRESV
;
A
#
# COMPACT_ATOMS: atom_id res chain seq x y z
N MET A 1 26.77 -28.33 -41.12
CA MET A 1 25.37 -27.83 -41.15
C MET A 1 24.85 -27.84 -39.72
N ALA A 2 24.84 -26.66 -39.10
CA ALA A 2 24.29 -26.45 -37.76
C ALA A 2 22.94 -25.71 -37.90
N GLY A 3 21.96 -26.10 -37.09
CA GLY A 3 20.73 -25.36 -36.91
C GLY A 3 19.54 -26.30 -36.63
N ALA A 4 18.74 -26.13 -35.60
CA ALA A 4 18.82 -25.26 -34.44
C ALA A 4 17.95 -25.93 -33.37
N LEU A 5 18.43 -25.89 -32.13
CA LEU A 5 17.77 -26.47 -30.96
C LEU A 5 16.39 -25.86 -30.76
N GLN A 6 15.41 -26.74 -30.68
CA GLN A 6 14.06 -26.45 -30.24
C GLN A 6 14.13 -25.87 -28.83
N LYS A 7 13.96 -24.55 -28.71
CA LYS A 7 13.82 -23.90 -27.40
C LYS A 7 12.54 -24.44 -26.76
N ALA A 8 12.72 -25.21 -25.70
CA ALA A 8 11.67 -25.57 -24.78
C ALA A 8 11.00 -24.28 -24.29
N GLY A 9 9.78 -24.02 -24.76
CA GLY A 9 8.93 -23.00 -24.16
C GLY A 9 8.68 -23.43 -22.72
N THR A 10 9.22 -22.69 -21.77
CA THR A 10 8.76 -22.75 -20.39
C THR A 10 7.27 -22.40 -20.40
N TYR A 11 6.43 -23.42 -20.22
CA TYR A 11 4.99 -23.26 -20.03
C TYR A 11 4.79 -22.50 -18.71
N HIS A 12 4.76 -21.16 -18.78
CA HIS A 12 4.19 -20.39 -17.70
C HIS A 12 2.68 -20.59 -17.78
N PRO A 13 2.02 -21.17 -16.76
CA PRO A 13 0.57 -21.23 -16.75
C PRO A 13 0.05 -19.81 -16.90
N PHE A 14 -0.75 -19.56 -17.94
CA PHE A 14 -1.41 -18.27 -18.11
C PHE A 14 -2.44 -18.14 -16.99
N VAL A 15 -1.98 -17.56 -15.88
CA VAL A 15 -2.85 -17.23 -14.76
C VAL A 15 -3.70 -16.06 -15.22
N ILE A 16 -4.96 -16.34 -15.51
CA ILE A 16 -6.01 -15.33 -15.71
C ILE A 16 -6.24 -14.69 -14.33
N PRO A 17 -5.79 -13.46 -14.07
CA PRO A 17 -5.97 -12.83 -12.77
C PRO A 17 -7.46 -12.59 -12.55
N VAL A 18 -8.00 -13.07 -11.43
CA VAL A 18 -9.39 -12.86 -11.02
C VAL A 18 -9.38 -12.12 -9.69
N SER A 19 -10.32 -11.20 -9.51
CA SER A 19 -10.57 -10.56 -8.23
C SER A 19 -12.06 -10.34 -8.02
N ALA A 20 -12.49 -10.39 -6.76
CA ALA A 20 -13.85 -10.11 -6.38
C ALA A 20 -13.90 -9.27 -5.10
N SER A 21 -14.94 -8.44 -5.03
CA SER A 21 -15.32 -7.66 -3.89
C SER A 21 -16.80 -7.90 -3.58
N ARG A 22 -17.34 -7.19 -2.58
CA ARG A 22 -18.80 -7.22 -2.31
C ARG A 22 -19.64 -6.64 -3.47
N PHE A 23 -19.05 -5.83 -4.34
CA PHE A 23 -19.77 -5.09 -5.38
C PHE A 23 -19.51 -5.58 -6.79
N LEU A 24 -18.34 -6.19 -7.05
CA LEU A 24 -17.95 -6.61 -8.38
C LEU A 24 -17.10 -7.87 -8.36
N THR A 25 -17.14 -8.60 -9.47
CA THR A 25 -16.21 -9.67 -9.83
C THR A 25 -15.56 -9.29 -11.15
N CYS A 26 -14.26 -9.49 -11.27
CA CYS A 26 -13.51 -9.11 -12.46
C CYS A 26 -12.45 -10.15 -12.80
N THR A 27 -12.12 -10.21 -14.08
CA THR A 27 -11.13 -11.12 -14.64
C THR A 27 -10.34 -10.41 -15.74
N ALA A 28 -9.07 -10.76 -15.90
CA ALA A 28 -8.24 -10.24 -16.97
C ALA A 28 -7.74 -11.35 -17.89
N CYS A 29 -7.79 -11.10 -19.19
CA CYS A 29 -7.50 -12.08 -20.24
C CYS A 29 -6.12 -11.84 -20.87
N GLU A 30 -5.61 -12.82 -21.61
CA GLU A 30 -4.31 -12.78 -22.27
C GLU A 30 -4.23 -11.69 -23.37
N ASP A 31 -5.36 -11.36 -23.97
CA ASP A 31 -5.52 -10.30 -24.97
C ASP A 31 -5.48 -8.88 -24.37
N SER A 32 -5.03 -8.76 -23.12
CA SER A 32 -4.98 -7.51 -22.36
C SER A 32 -6.35 -6.87 -22.10
N SER A 33 -7.44 -7.65 -22.20
CA SER A 33 -8.77 -7.20 -21.84
C SER A 33 -9.11 -7.48 -20.37
N ILE A 34 -9.91 -6.61 -19.76
CA ILE A 34 -10.49 -6.81 -18.43
C ILE A 34 -12.01 -6.84 -18.56
N HIS A 35 -12.62 -7.87 -17.97
CA HIS A 35 -14.06 -8.03 -17.89
C HIS A 35 -14.54 -7.82 -16.46
N ILE A 36 -15.61 -7.04 -16.31
CA ILE A 36 -16.12 -6.62 -15.00
C ILE A 36 -17.62 -6.93 -14.93
N PHE A 37 -17.99 -7.68 -13.91
CA PHE A 37 -19.33 -8.16 -13.66
C PHE A 37 -19.78 -7.78 -12.25
N SER A 38 -21.09 -7.67 -12.07
CA SER A 38 -21.69 -7.67 -10.74
C SER A 38 -21.65 -9.09 -10.17
N ASN A 39 -21.85 -9.21 -8.86
CA ASN A 39 -21.87 -10.51 -8.19
C ASN A 39 -23.06 -11.39 -8.64
N THR A 40 -24.05 -10.83 -9.33
CA THR A 40 -25.16 -11.58 -9.95
C THR A 40 -24.90 -11.94 -11.42
N GLY A 41 -23.70 -11.67 -11.95
CA GLY A 41 -23.28 -12.03 -13.31
C GLY A 41 -23.59 -10.98 -14.39
N ARG A 42 -24.30 -9.90 -14.07
CA ARG A 42 -24.53 -8.79 -15.03
C ARG A 42 -23.21 -8.09 -15.37
N LYS A 43 -22.92 -7.90 -16.65
CA LYS A 43 -21.78 -7.09 -17.12
C LYS A 43 -21.94 -5.63 -16.71
N LEU A 44 -20.96 -5.07 -15.98
CA LEU A 44 -21.02 -3.71 -15.44
C LEU A 44 -20.48 -2.66 -16.41
N LEU A 45 -19.44 -3.01 -17.19
CA LEU A 45 -18.81 -2.14 -18.19
C LEU A 45 -18.48 -2.95 -19.46
N PRO A 46 -18.34 -2.30 -20.63
CA PRO A 46 -17.64 -2.88 -21.77
C PRO A 46 -16.23 -3.37 -21.36
N SER A 47 -15.68 -4.32 -22.11
CA SER A 47 -14.35 -4.84 -21.82
C SER A 47 -13.31 -3.72 -21.91
N LEU A 48 -12.48 -3.57 -20.87
CA LEU A 48 -11.45 -2.53 -20.84
C LEU A 48 -10.19 -3.09 -21.47
N MET A 49 -9.65 -2.40 -22.48
CA MET A 49 -8.42 -2.81 -23.16
C MET A 49 -7.20 -2.09 -22.57
N LEU A 50 -6.16 -2.84 -22.22
CA LEU A 50 -4.90 -2.31 -21.72
C LEU A 50 -3.76 -2.45 -22.74
N ASN A 51 -2.64 -1.77 -22.47
CA ASN A 51 -1.45 -1.76 -23.33
C ASN A 51 -0.54 -3.00 -23.19
N SER A 52 -0.90 -3.92 -22.29
CA SER A 52 -0.16 -5.13 -21.95
C SER A 52 -1.06 -6.05 -21.09
N PRO A 53 -0.82 -7.38 -21.09
CA PRO A 53 -1.58 -8.29 -20.24
C PRO A 53 -1.43 -7.95 -18.76
N VAL A 54 -2.45 -8.29 -17.96
CA VAL A 54 -2.47 -8.01 -16.52
C VAL A 54 -1.65 -9.04 -15.76
N SER A 55 -0.78 -8.58 -14.87
CA SER A 55 0.01 -9.43 -13.96
C SER A 55 -0.62 -9.55 -12.57
N ARG A 56 -1.26 -8.47 -12.08
CA ARG A 56 -2.01 -8.46 -10.81
C ARG A 56 -3.34 -7.73 -10.99
N LEU A 57 -4.41 -8.34 -10.53
CA LEU A 57 -5.76 -7.75 -10.51
C LEU A 57 -6.29 -7.81 -9.09
N THR A 58 -6.71 -6.67 -8.55
CA THR A 58 -7.29 -6.58 -7.20
C THR A 58 -8.48 -5.63 -7.18
N SER A 59 -9.44 -5.91 -6.31
CA SER A 59 -10.65 -5.10 -6.17
C SER A 59 -10.97 -4.89 -4.70
N CYS A 60 -11.47 -3.70 -4.37
CA CYS A 60 -11.98 -3.37 -3.05
C CYS A 60 -13.16 -2.43 -3.18
N ARG A 61 -14.31 -2.82 -2.62
CA ARG A 61 -15.60 -2.16 -2.86
C ARG A 61 -15.85 -1.91 -4.36
N GLN A 62 -16.09 -0.66 -4.77
CA GLN A 62 -16.29 -0.25 -6.16
C GLN A 62 -14.99 -0.01 -6.96
N TYR A 63 -13.83 -0.14 -6.32
CA TYR A 63 -12.55 0.14 -6.95
C TYR A 63 -11.93 -1.13 -7.52
N LEU A 64 -11.37 -0.97 -8.71
CA LEU A 64 -10.59 -1.98 -9.42
C LEU A 64 -9.20 -1.44 -9.65
N MET A 65 -8.20 -2.25 -9.33
CA MET A 65 -6.79 -1.98 -9.57
C MET A 65 -6.19 -3.08 -10.44
N ALA A 66 -5.50 -2.68 -11.50
CA ALA A 66 -4.76 -3.58 -12.37
C ALA A 66 -3.30 -3.12 -12.46
N ILE A 67 -2.38 -4.07 -12.41
CA ILE A 67 -0.97 -3.88 -12.74
C ILE A 67 -0.68 -4.75 -13.96
N THR A 68 -0.10 -4.17 -15.01
CA THR A 68 0.27 -4.90 -16.22
C THR A 68 1.62 -5.60 -16.09
N GLN A 69 1.91 -6.51 -17.00
CA GLN A 69 3.22 -7.16 -17.11
C GLN A 69 4.35 -6.16 -17.44
N LYS A 70 4.04 -5.02 -18.07
CA LYS A 70 4.97 -3.91 -18.31
C LYS A 70 5.14 -2.97 -17.10
N GLY A 71 4.55 -3.29 -15.95
CA GLY A 71 4.66 -2.50 -14.74
C GLY A 71 3.83 -1.21 -14.75
N ASN A 72 2.74 -1.16 -15.51
CA ASN A 72 1.82 -0.02 -15.49
C ASN A 72 0.67 -0.26 -14.51
N LEU A 73 0.39 0.75 -13.68
CA LEU A 73 -0.70 0.80 -12.71
C LEU A 73 -1.91 1.53 -13.29
N PHE A 74 -3.07 0.91 -13.09
CA PHE A 74 -4.38 1.48 -13.39
C PHE A 74 -5.30 1.31 -12.19
N VAL A 75 -6.11 2.34 -11.91
CA VAL A 75 -7.17 2.28 -10.89
C VAL A 75 -8.44 2.92 -11.43
N TRP A 76 -9.57 2.23 -11.30
CA TRP A 76 -10.88 2.72 -11.72
C TRP A 76 -11.87 2.67 -10.57
N ASN A 77 -12.72 3.70 -10.51
CA ASN A 77 -13.99 3.62 -9.81
C ASN A 77 -15.03 3.08 -10.80
N VAL A 78 -15.37 1.80 -10.68
CA VAL A 78 -16.26 1.10 -11.61
C VAL A 78 -17.68 1.63 -11.51
N GLN A 79 -18.15 1.92 -10.29
CA GLN A 79 -19.49 2.45 -10.06
C GLN A 79 -19.69 3.82 -10.73
N LYS A 80 -18.68 4.69 -10.68
CA LYS A 80 -18.70 6.01 -11.32
C LYS A 80 -18.22 5.98 -12.77
N SER A 81 -17.83 4.82 -13.30
CA SER A 81 -17.22 4.68 -14.63
C SER A 81 -16.08 5.67 -14.89
N LYS A 82 -15.23 5.91 -13.88
CA LYS A 82 -14.18 6.94 -13.90
C LYS A 82 -12.81 6.34 -13.60
N ALA A 83 -11.81 6.68 -14.41
CA ALA A 83 -10.42 6.40 -14.09
C ALA A 83 -9.96 7.29 -12.92
N VAL A 84 -9.41 6.67 -11.89
CA VAL A 84 -8.71 7.33 -10.77
C VAL A 84 -7.24 7.49 -11.12
N ILE A 85 -6.62 6.42 -11.64
CA ILE A 85 -5.25 6.40 -12.14
C ILE A 85 -5.27 5.79 -13.54
N ARG A 86 -4.71 6.52 -14.51
CA ARG A 86 -4.89 6.23 -15.93
C ARG A 86 -3.85 5.29 -16.53
N ASN A 87 -2.57 5.44 -16.19
CA ASN A 87 -1.47 4.61 -16.68
C ASN A 87 -0.15 5.07 -16.04
N GLU A 88 0.07 4.73 -14.77
CA GLU A 88 1.27 5.18 -14.05
C GLU A 88 2.34 4.09 -14.02
N SER A 89 3.59 4.45 -14.22
CA SER A 89 4.69 3.48 -14.24
C SER A 89 5.15 3.14 -12.84
N LEU A 90 5.31 1.86 -12.54
CA LEU A 90 5.98 1.38 -11.33
C LEU A 90 7.50 1.51 -11.39
N MET A 91 8.07 1.68 -12.58
CA MET A 91 9.52 1.80 -12.78
C MET A 91 10.09 3.09 -12.15
N THR A 92 9.24 4.02 -11.72
CA THR A 92 9.67 5.21 -10.96
C THR A 92 10.04 4.89 -9.51
N VAL A 93 9.54 3.78 -8.96
CA VAL A 93 9.78 3.34 -7.57
C VAL A 93 10.43 1.97 -7.46
N MET A 94 10.36 1.16 -8.52
CA MET A 94 10.99 -0.15 -8.62
C MET A 94 12.31 -0.08 -9.37
N SER A 95 13.33 -0.75 -8.85
CA SER A 95 14.59 -1.03 -9.54
C SER A 95 14.51 -2.34 -10.34
N GLY A 96 15.45 -2.58 -11.26
CA GLY A 96 15.34 -3.66 -12.25
C GLY A 96 15.10 -5.08 -11.71
N ASP A 97 15.64 -5.40 -10.53
CA ASP A 97 15.47 -6.72 -9.91
C ASP A 97 14.31 -6.78 -8.90
N ASP A 98 13.60 -5.66 -8.70
CA ASP A 98 12.51 -5.60 -7.75
C ASP A 98 11.27 -6.33 -8.29
N HIS A 99 10.57 -7.02 -7.40
CA HIS A 99 9.29 -7.64 -7.72
C HIS A 99 8.22 -7.25 -6.71
N ILE A 100 6.97 -7.30 -7.16
CA ILE A 100 5.81 -6.96 -6.34
C ILE A 100 5.54 -8.12 -5.38
N VAL A 101 5.62 -7.85 -4.08
CA VAL A 101 5.26 -8.78 -3.00
C VAL A 101 3.76 -8.72 -2.74
N ARG A 102 3.22 -7.50 -2.57
CA ARG A 102 1.80 -7.27 -2.32
C ARG A 102 1.31 -6.07 -3.12
N ALA A 103 0.10 -6.16 -3.64
CA ALA A 103 -0.56 -5.06 -4.31
C ALA A 103 -2.06 -5.12 -3.97
N PHE A 104 -2.65 -4.01 -3.57
CA PHE A 104 -4.07 -3.90 -3.28
C PHE A 104 -4.54 -2.46 -3.40
N VAL A 105 -5.84 -2.27 -3.51
CA VAL A 105 -6.49 -0.96 -3.47
C VAL A 105 -7.31 -0.83 -2.20
N THR A 106 -7.25 0.34 -1.54
CA THR A 106 -8.04 0.61 -0.34
C THR A 106 -9.52 0.77 -0.67
N ALA A 107 -10.35 0.80 0.36
CA ALA A 107 -11.79 0.99 0.23
C ALA A 107 -12.18 2.35 -0.39
N ASP A 108 -11.27 3.32 -0.35
CA ASP A 108 -11.46 4.69 -0.84
C ASP A 108 -10.75 4.95 -2.18
N GLY A 109 -9.98 3.97 -2.67
CA GLY A 109 -9.40 3.99 -4.02
C GLY A 109 -7.90 4.27 -4.08
N ALA A 110 -7.22 4.37 -2.94
CA ALA A 110 -5.77 4.54 -2.90
C ALA A 110 -5.07 3.19 -3.20
N PRO A 111 -4.22 3.11 -4.25
CA PRO A 111 -3.45 1.90 -4.52
C PRO A 111 -2.29 1.78 -3.53
N THR A 112 -1.96 0.56 -3.14
CA THR A 112 -0.78 0.26 -2.33
C THR A 112 0.02 -0.84 -3.01
N VAL A 113 1.33 -0.62 -3.15
CA VAL A 113 2.26 -1.59 -3.72
C VAL A 113 3.43 -1.78 -2.78
N SER A 114 3.63 -3.00 -2.32
CA SER A 114 4.79 -3.43 -1.55
C SER A 114 5.72 -4.24 -2.42
N ILE A 115 7.00 -3.87 -2.41
CA ILE A 115 8.03 -4.47 -3.26
C ILE A 115 9.02 -5.30 -2.42
N SER A 116 9.86 -6.07 -3.10
CA SER A 116 10.84 -6.99 -2.50
C SER A 116 11.84 -6.34 -1.56
N THR A 117 12.13 -5.04 -1.71
CA THR A 117 12.99 -4.27 -0.80
C THR A 117 12.32 -3.95 0.54
N HIS A 118 11.13 -4.49 0.82
CA HIS A 118 10.30 -4.19 1.99
C HIS A 118 9.84 -2.73 2.09
N LYS A 119 9.90 -2.00 0.97
CA LYS A 119 9.28 -0.68 0.84
C LYS A 119 7.84 -0.82 0.36
N SER A 120 6.97 0.03 0.87
CA SER A 120 5.57 0.12 0.41
C SER A 120 5.28 1.54 -0.04
N PHE A 121 4.63 1.65 -1.19
CA PHE A 121 4.31 2.91 -1.84
C PHE A 121 2.82 3.01 -2.11
N THR A 122 2.31 4.24 -2.15
CA THR A 122 1.01 4.58 -2.71
C THR A 122 1.18 5.66 -3.76
N TYR A 123 0.30 5.70 -4.76
CA TYR A 123 0.28 6.77 -5.73
C TYR A 123 -0.84 7.74 -5.38
N SER A 124 -0.52 9.03 -5.26
CA SER A 124 -1.50 10.09 -5.04
C SER A 124 -1.86 10.76 -6.37
N PRO A 125 -3.09 10.60 -6.88
CA PRO A 125 -3.52 11.25 -8.12
C PRO A 125 -3.53 12.78 -8.01
N ASP A 126 -3.79 13.33 -6.82
CA ASP A 126 -3.86 14.78 -6.60
C ASP A 126 -2.47 15.43 -6.62
N LEU A 127 -1.45 14.70 -6.14
CA LEU A 127 -0.06 15.14 -6.18
C LEU A 127 0.68 14.71 -7.46
N GLY A 128 0.15 13.70 -8.16
CA GLY A 128 0.76 13.15 -9.37
C GLY A 128 2.06 12.40 -9.12
N CYS A 129 2.28 11.87 -7.92
CA CYS A 129 3.53 11.20 -7.55
C CYS A 129 3.34 10.01 -6.60
N TRP A 130 4.39 9.19 -6.51
CA TRP A 130 4.49 8.10 -5.55
C TRP A 130 4.94 8.60 -4.19
N ILE A 131 4.26 8.14 -3.15
CA ILE A 131 4.54 8.42 -1.74
C ILE A 131 5.03 7.12 -1.10
N LEU A 132 6.18 7.19 -0.43
CA LEU A 132 6.69 6.11 0.41
C LEU A 132 5.88 6.06 1.71
N LEU A 133 5.20 4.94 1.96
CA LEU A 133 4.40 4.72 3.16
C LEU A 133 5.17 4.01 4.28
N TYR A 134 6.04 3.10 3.90
CA TYR A 134 6.77 2.25 4.84
C TYR A 134 8.09 1.81 4.23
N ASP A 135 9.16 1.86 5.03
CA ASP A 135 10.46 1.30 4.72
C ASP A 135 10.97 0.52 5.95
N LYS A 136 11.15 -0.79 5.79
CA LYS A 136 11.65 -1.64 6.88
C LYS A 136 13.10 -1.30 7.26
N GLN A 137 13.90 -0.79 6.34
CA GLN A 137 15.32 -0.52 6.59
C GLN A 137 15.55 0.84 7.24
N ASP A 138 14.50 1.63 7.45
CA ASP A 138 14.62 2.91 8.13
C ASP A 138 14.88 2.69 9.64
N VAL A 139 16.11 2.98 10.03
CA VAL A 139 16.62 2.82 11.40
C VAL A 139 15.87 3.73 12.38
N ILE A 140 15.33 4.85 11.89
CA ILE A 140 14.61 5.85 12.70
C ILE A 140 13.30 5.25 13.24
N HIS A 141 12.69 4.29 12.54
CA HIS A 141 11.49 3.61 13.01
C HIS A 141 11.76 2.66 14.18
N HIS A 142 12.95 2.04 14.24
CA HIS A 142 13.31 1.04 15.25
C HIS A 142 13.71 1.65 16.60
N SER A 143 14.02 2.95 16.66
CA SER A 143 14.40 3.66 17.87
C SER A 143 13.27 4.45 18.53
N SER A 144 12.06 4.44 17.96
CA SER A 144 10.91 5.16 18.50
C SER A 144 10.26 4.43 19.68
N ASP A 145 10.03 5.13 20.81
CA ASP A 145 9.32 4.59 21.98
C ASP A 145 7.86 5.07 22.00
N HIS A 146 7.16 4.81 20.89
CA HIS A 146 5.74 5.11 20.77
C HIS A 146 4.87 4.11 21.56
N HIS A 147 5.38 2.90 21.85
CA HIS A 147 4.63 1.85 22.56
C HIS A 147 4.22 2.28 23.98
N SER A 148 4.95 3.21 24.60
CA SER A 148 4.59 3.79 25.89
C SER A 148 3.28 4.61 25.86
N CYS A 149 2.81 5.03 24.67
CA CYS A 149 1.64 5.90 24.49
C CYS A 149 0.57 5.33 23.53
N THR A 150 0.82 4.18 22.90
CA THR A 150 -0.18 3.48 22.09
C THR A 150 -1.30 2.95 22.99
N PRO A 151 -2.58 3.31 22.75
CA PRO A 151 -3.67 2.76 23.54
C PRO A 151 -3.77 1.25 23.31
N PRO A 152 -4.11 0.45 24.34
CA PRO A 152 -4.33 -0.98 24.21
C PRO A 152 -5.67 -1.20 23.49
N VAL A 153 -5.70 -1.01 22.18
CA VAL A 153 -6.89 -1.27 21.36
C VAL A 153 -6.68 -2.57 20.60
N LEU A 154 -7.55 -3.53 20.89
CA LEU A 154 -7.84 -4.66 20.02
C LEU A 154 -8.53 -4.11 18.77
N VAL A 155 -7.75 -3.70 17.77
CA VAL A 155 -8.34 -3.32 16.48
C VAL A 155 -8.85 -4.62 15.85
N ASP A 156 -10.17 -4.81 15.87
CA ASP A 156 -10.84 -6.04 15.39
C ASP A 156 -10.50 -6.40 13.93
N LYS A 157 -9.96 -5.43 13.14
CA LYS A 157 -9.30 -5.67 11.85
C LYS A 157 -8.16 -4.66 11.65
N PRO A 158 -6.91 -5.08 11.40
CA PRO A 158 -5.83 -4.15 11.10
C PRO A 158 -6.16 -3.36 9.82
N GLY A 159 -6.03 -2.03 9.89
CA GLY A 159 -6.20 -1.17 8.72
C GLY A 159 -5.11 -1.39 7.66
N PRO A 160 -5.23 -0.75 6.49
CA PRO A 160 -4.26 -0.86 5.41
C PRO A 160 -2.80 -0.68 5.86
N LEU A 161 -2.49 0.37 6.63
CA LEU A 161 -1.13 0.64 7.12
C LEU A 161 -0.67 -0.43 8.11
N ALA A 162 -1.54 -0.79 9.07
CA ALA A 162 -1.25 -1.84 10.04
C ALA A 162 -1.00 -3.20 9.35
N SER A 163 -1.70 -3.50 8.24
CA SER A 163 -1.52 -4.74 7.47
C SER A 163 -0.18 -4.80 6.71
N LEU A 164 0.39 -3.63 6.38
CA LEU A 164 1.72 -3.50 5.80
C LEU A 164 2.79 -3.72 6.88
N ALA A 165 2.61 -3.08 8.04
CA ALA A 165 3.53 -3.19 9.17
C ALA A 165 3.51 -4.58 9.83
N SER A 166 2.34 -5.24 9.90
CA SER A 166 2.15 -6.53 10.59
C SER A 166 2.81 -7.73 9.89
N SER A 167 3.18 -7.60 8.61
CA SER A 167 4.00 -8.59 7.92
C SER A 167 5.47 -8.56 8.36
N SER A 168 5.87 -7.54 9.14
CA SER A 168 7.10 -7.58 9.91
C SER A 168 6.87 -8.50 11.10
N ASN A 169 7.48 -9.69 11.02
CA ASN A 169 7.54 -10.67 12.11
C ASN A 169 7.68 -10.01 13.47
N ARG A 170 6.98 -10.57 14.46
CA ARG A 170 7.06 -10.30 15.91
C ARG A 170 8.47 -10.57 16.48
N LEU A 171 9.50 -9.97 15.90
CA LEU A 171 10.90 -10.02 16.30
C LEU A 171 11.35 -8.69 16.92
N GLY A 172 10.44 -7.73 17.08
CA GLY A 172 10.67 -6.52 17.89
C GLY A 172 10.76 -6.80 19.40
N MET A 173 10.64 -8.06 19.85
CA MET A 173 10.78 -8.41 21.27
C MET A 173 12.21 -8.36 21.81
N GLN A 174 13.21 -8.03 20.99
CA GLN A 174 14.54 -7.66 21.49
C GLN A 174 15.13 -6.50 20.68
N GLY A 175 14.42 -5.36 20.70
CA GLY A 175 15.11 -4.07 20.72
C GLY A 175 15.78 -3.92 22.07
N GLY A 176 16.82 -4.72 22.32
CA GLY A 176 17.73 -4.50 23.43
C GLY A 176 18.14 -3.03 23.43
N ARG A 177 18.38 -2.50 24.63
CA ARG A 177 18.94 -1.18 24.89
C ARG A 177 20.26 -1.01 24.11
N ILE A 178 20.18 -0.76 22.80
CA ILE A 178 21.31 -0.55 21.92
C ILE A 178 21.63 0.94 22.06
N PHE A 179 22.51 1.20 23.02
CA PHE A 179 23.07 2.49 23.39
C PHE A 179 22.08 3.47 24.02
N SER A 180 22.57 4.27 24.96
CA SER A 180 21.86 5.41 25.53
C SER A 180 21.65 6.45 24.42
N VAL A 181 20.66 6.24 23.56
CA VAL A 181 20.15 7.31 22.70
C VAL A 181 19.71 8.40 23.67
N ASP A 182 20.27 9.61 23.49
CA ASP A 182 19.88 10.77 24.29
C ASP A 182 18.35 10.88 24.28
N GLN A 183 17.75 11.08 25.45
CA GLN A 183 16.30 11.09 25.61
C GLN A 183 15.64 12.13 24.68
N SER A 184 16.36 13.21 24.39
CA SER A 184 15.97 14.24 23.42
C SER A 184 15.88 13.71 21.98
N LEU A 185 16.84 12.90 21.53
CA LEU A 185 16.86 12.29 20.20
C LEU A 185 15.75 11.24 20.07
N GLN A 186 15.47 10.50 21.14
CA GLN A 186 14.38 9.54 21.18
C GLN A 186 13.01 10.23 21.08
N GLN A 187 12.85 11.40 21.72
CA GLN A 187 11.65 12.24 21.59
C GLN A 187 11.44 12.71 20.14
N VAL A 188 12.45 13.31 19.52
CA VAL A 188 12.38 13.79 18.12
C VAL A 188 12.05 12.66 17.17
N THR A 189 12.70 11.50 17.34
CA THR A 189 12.46 10.29 16.54
C THR A 189 11.02 9.80 16.68
N THR A 190 10.50 9.76 17.91
CA THR A 190 9.13 9.31 18.18
C THR A 190 8.09 10.25 17.57
N ILE A 191 8.31 11.56 17.65
CA ILE A 191 7.45 12.57 17.04
C ILE A 191 7.43 12.43 15.52
N ASN A 192 8.61 12.34 14.89
CA ASN A 192 8.72 12.16 13.44
C ASN A 192 8.05 10.87 12.96
N HIS A 193 8.17 9.80 13.75
CA HIS A 193 7.49 8.54 13.46
C HIS A 193 5.97 8.71 13.47
N LEU A 194 5.41 9.33 14.51
CA LEU A 194 3.96 9.54 14.63
C LEU A 194 3.43 10.47 13.53
N GLU A 195 4.16 11.53 13.18
CA GLU A 195 3.85 12.42 12.06
C GLU A 195 3.84 11.66 10.73
N SER A 196 4.82 10.77 10.52
CA SER A 196 4.89 9.91 9.33
C SER A 196 3.72 8.93 9.26
N GLN A 197 3.30 8.32 10.38
CA GLN A 197 2.13 7.43 10.41
C GLN A 197 0.81 8.17 10.14
N MET A 198 0.67 9.40 10.63
CA MET A 198 -0.47 10.26 10.32
C MET A 198 -0.50 10.64 8.83
N ALA A 199 0.63 11.06 8.26
CA ALA A 199 0.74 11.39 6.83
C ALA A 199 0.46 10.16 5.93
N ALA A 200 0.98 8.99 6.30
CA ALA A 200 0.77 7.75 5.57
C ALA A 200 -0.70 7.29 5.61
N SER A 201 -1.35 7.35 6.78
CA SER A 201 -2.77 7.02 6.91
C SER A 201 -3.68 7.98 6.15
N LEU A 202 -3.34 9.27 6.08
CA LEU A 202 -4.02 10.25 5.25
C LEU A 202 -3.87 9.94 3.76
N SER A 203 -2.66 9.59 3.31
CA SER A 203 -2.38 9.20 1.92
C SER A 203 -3.13 7.93 1.50
N LEU A 204 -3.34 7.00 2.43
CA LEU A 204 -4.15 5.80 2.25
C LEU A 204 -5.67 6.06 2.33
N GLN A 205 -6.07 7.30 2.68
CA GLN A 205 -7.45 7.72 2.96
C GLN A 205 -8.12 6.90 4.07
N SER A 206 -7.32 6.38 5.01
CA SER A 206 -7.78 5.53 6.11
C SER A 206 -8.13 6.37 7.34
N GLY A 207 -9.38 6.85 7.40
CA GLY A 207 -9.83 7.73 8.48
C GLY A 207 -9.74 7.11 9.89
N SER A 208 -9.92 5.78 10.01
CA SER A 208 -9.78 5.08 11.28
C SER A 208 -8.33 5.02 11.76
N GLU A 209 -7.37 4.79 10.84
CA GLU A 209 -5.95 4.76 11.19
C GLU A 209 -5.44 6.17 11.49
N TYR A 210 -5.88 7.16 10.72
CA TYR A 210 -5.54 8.56 10.98
C TYR A 210 -5.99 8.98 12.38
N LYS A 211 -7.24 8.68 12.77
CA LYS A 211 -7.75 8.98 14.11
C LYS A 211 -6.94 8.26 15.21
N PHE A 212 -6.57 6.99 15.00
CA PHE A 212 -5.76 6.23 15.95
C PHE A 212 -4.37 6.85 16.16
N TRP A 213 -3.68 7.19 15.08
CA TRP A 213 -2.35 7.79 15.13
C TRP A 213 -2.38 9.22 15.68
N LEU A 214 -3.40 10.01 15.33
CA LEU A 214 -3.61 11.35 15.88
C LEU A 214 -3.85 11.32 17.40
N GLN A 215 -4.68 10.40 17.89
CA GLN A 215 -4.89 10.23 19.33
C GLN A 215 -3.60 9.84 20.05
N THR A 216 -2.78 8.99 19.44
CA THR A 216 -1.47 8.59 20.00
C THR A 216 -0.50 9.77 20.00
N TYR A 217 -0.48 10.56 18.93
CA TYR A 217 0.32 11.77 18.80
C TYR A 217 -0.02 12.82 19.86
N VAL A 218 -1.30 13.16 20.01
CA VAL A 218 -1.75 14.15 21.01
C VAL A 218 -1.42 13.68 22.43
N ARG A 219 -1.59 12.40 22.76
CA ARG A 219 -1.19 11.86 24.08
C ARG A 219 0.32 11.96 24.32
N TYR A 220 1.11 11.68 23.29
CA TYR A 220 2.57 11.78 23.39
C TYR A 220 3.00 13.24 23.60
N LEU A 221 2.48 14.17 22.80
CA LEU A 221 2.76 15.60 22.97
C LEU A 221 2.34 16.13 24.35
N ALA A 222 1.19 15.69 24.87
CA ALA A 222 0.73 16.06 26.21
C ALA A 222 1.64 15.55 27.32
N LYS A 223 2.24 14.36 27.15
CA LYS A 223 3.20 13.78 28.09
C LYS A 223 4.54 14.54 28.08
N GLU A 224 5.00 14.94 26.91
CA GLU A 224 6.30 15.62 26.73
C GLU A 224 6.23 17.15 26.91
N GLY A 225 5.03 17.74 27.05
CA GLY A 225 4.84 19.17 27.30
C GLY A 225 5.12 20.09 26.10
N LEU A 226 5.01 19.58 24.88
CA LEU A 226 5.33 20.31 23.65
C LEU A 226 4.14 21.15 23.14
N GLU A 227 3.83 22.23 23.85
CA GLU A 227 2.63 23.05 23.61
C GLU A 227 2.55 23.69 22.21
N THR A 228 3.68 24.04 21.59
CA THR A 228 3.70 24.65 20.26
C THR A 228 3.16 23.70 19.18
N LYS A 229 3.60 22.43 19.19
CA LYS A 229 3.08 21.40 18.28
C LYS A 229 1.63 21.02 18.57
N ILE A 230 1.19 21.11 19.83
CA ILE A 230 -0.23 20.90 20.20
C ILE A 230 -1.12 21.97 19.58
N ARG A 231 -0.68 23.24 19.57
CA ARG A 231 -1.44 24.35 18.97
C ARG A 231 -1.58 24.26 17.45
N GLU A 232 -0.59 23.67 16.76
CA GLU A 232 -0.65 23.43 15.32
C GLU A 232 -1.52 22.22 14.92
N SER A 233 -1.84 21.33 15.88
CA SER A 233 -2.61 20.10 15.64
C SER A 233 -4.10 20.20 16.00
N VAL A 234 -4.57 21.38 16.44
CA VAL A 234 -5.99 21.74 16.65
C VAL A 234 -6.51 22.52 15.45
#